data_AF-A0A090MAG1-F1
#
_entry.id   AF-A0A090MAG1-F1
#
_cell.length_a   1.000
_cell.length_b   1.000
_cell.length_c   1.000
_cell.angle_alpha   90.00
_cell.angle_beta   90.00
_cell.angle_gamma   90.00
#
_symmetry.space_group_name_H-M   'P 1'
#
loop_
_entity.id
_entity.type
_entity.pdbx_description
1 polymer ?
#
loop_
_entity_poly.entity_id
_entity_poly.type
_entity_poly.pdbx_seq_one_letter_code
_entity_poly.pdbx_strand_id
1 'polypeptide(L)'
;MVASTFSPISRPITPPITRARATRARARARPNAGRLVGESWVEMSDASSAIEDGRELFAAGEHERALAAFERALTLSGSGTRRDRSKPAELSLGERQAALYNIASARCAIGDAENALLAIEGCFKAGYANPRAYGASRAINDLNAMWSDDDLTLATRTEEFKELVKKYKVQPSGLAMQFDWSGSVVGSVVNAVNDKVSPKR
;
A
#
# COMPACT_ATOMS: atom_id res chain seq x y z
N MET A 1 4.96 -34.91 -74.47
CA MET A 1 5.16 -33.61 -75.12
C MET A 1 3.95 -32.72 -74.78
N VAL A 2 4.23 -31.49 -74.29
CA VAL A 2 3.32 -30.33 -74.06
C VAL A 2 2.22 -30.53 -73.00
N ALA A 3 2.26 -30.05 -71.74
CA ALA A 3 2.56 -28.75 -71.11
C ALA A 3 1.53 -27.62 -71.41
N SER A 4 0.58 -27.38 -70.49
CA SER A 4 -0.24 -26.16 -70.41
C SER A 4 -0.87 -26.05 -69.00
N THR A 5 -0.11 -25.59 -68.01
CA THR A 5 -0.21 -24.26 -67.36
C THR A 5 -1.56 -23.94 -66.71
N PHE A 6 -1.66 -24.27 -65.42
CA PHE A 6 -2.60 -23.66 -64.48
C PHE A 6 -1.77 -22.95 -63.40
N SER A 7 -1.83 -21.61 -63.34
CA SER A 7 -1.17 -20.82 -62.31
C SER A 7 -2.13 -20.59 -61.13
N PRO A 8 -1.73 -20.88 -59.89
CA PRO A 8 -2.29 -20.21 -58.73
C PRO A 8 -1.33 -19.15 -58.18
N ILE A 9 -1.93 -17.98 -57.95
CA ILE A 9 -1.40 -16.75 -57.39
C ILE A 9 -0.64 -17.02 -56.07
N SER A 10 0.66 -16.74 -56.05
CA SER A 10 1.47 -16.69 -54.83
C SER A 10 1.05 -15.49 -53.97
N ARG A 11 0.52 -15.74 -52.78
CA ARG A 11 0.41 -14.71 -51.72
C ARG A 11 1.69 -14.75 -50.87
N PRO A 12 2.33 -13.60 -50.57
CA PRO A 12 3.43 -13.58 -49.62
C PRO A 12 2.91 -13.83 -48.20
N ILE A 13 3.53 -14.80 -47.52
CA ILE A 13 3.34 -15.08 -46.10
C ILE A 13 4.03 -13.95 -45.33
N THR A 14 3.26 -13.03 -44.77
CA THR A 14 3.74 -12.07 -43.76
C THR A 14 3.90 -12.79 -42.42
N PRO A 15 5.05 -12.71 -41.73
CA PRO A 15 5.16 -13.22 -40.37
C PRO A 15 4.34 -12.33 -39.40
N PRO A 16 3.75 -12.91 -38.33
CA PRO A 16 3.07 -12.11 -37.32
C PRO A 16 4.11 -11.26 -36.56
N ILE A 17 3.97 -9.95 -36.69
CA ILE A 17 4.64 -8.96 -35.84
C ILE A 17 4.12 -9.18 -34.42
N THR A 18 4.87 -9.91 -33.60
CA THR A 18 4.70 -9.92 -32.15
C THR A 18 5.02 -8.51 -31.63
N ARG A 19 3.98 -7.68 -31.53
CA ARG A 19 4.04 -6.46 -30.72
C ARG A 19 4.14 -6.89 -29.26
N ALA A 20 5.37 -7.07 -28.80
CA ALA A 20 5.71 -7.01 -27.39
C ALA A 20 5.11 -5.71 -26.85
N ARG A 21 4.04 -5.85 -26.06
CA ARG A 21 3.37 -4.76 -25.39
C ARG A 21 4.29 -4.36 -24.24
N ALA A 22 5.29 -3.54 -24.56
CA ALA A 22 6.13 -2.88 -23.59
C ALA A 22 5.21 -2.18 -22.60
N THR A 23 5.15 -2.71 -21.38
CA THR A 23 4.62 -2.05 -20.21
C THR A 23 5.44 -0.78 -20.04
N ARG A 24 4.93 0.33 -20.60
CA ARG A 24 5.38 1.67 -20.22
C ARG A 24 5.01 1.85 -18.75
N ALA A 25 5.90 1.39 -17.87
CA ALA A 25 6.03 1.94 -16.54
C ALA A 25 6.25 3.45 -16.74
N ARG A 26 5.18 4.22 -16.57
CA ARG A 26 5.31 5.66 -16.35
C ARG A 26 5.93 5.80 -14.97
N ALA A 27 7.25 5.66 -14.89
CA ALA A 27 8.03 6.28 -13.84
C ALA A 27 7.74 7.78 -13.98
N ARG A 28 6.82 8.29 -13.16
CA ARG A 28 6.68 9.72 -12.96
C ARG A 28 7.99 10.14 -12.30
N ALA A 29 8.92 10.68 -13.08
CA ALA A 29 10.05 11.42 -12.55
C ALA A 29 9.47 12.51 -11.64
N ARG A 30 9.59 12.29 -10.32
CA ARG A 30 9.23 13.29 -9.33
C ARG A 30 10.38 14.31 -9.33
N PRO A 31 10.11 15.61 -9.44
CA PRO A 31 11.17 16.60 -9.30
C PRO A 31 11.70 16.50 -7.86
N ASN A 32 12.95 16.04 -7.72
CA ASN A 32 13.67 16.05 -6.45
C ASN A 32 13.63 17.47 -5.90
N ALA A 33 12.91 17.67 -4.80
CA ALA A 33 12.83 18.95 -4.12
C ALA A 33 14.12 19.18 -3.31
N GLY A 34 15.27 19.16 -3.99
CA GLY A 34 16.54 19.50 -3.39
C GLY A 34 16.56 20.98 -2.99
N ARG A 35 17.09 21.28 -1.80
CA ARG A 35 17.35 22.65 -1.37
C ARG A 35 18.85 22.89 -1.48
N LEU A 36 19.24 23.95 -2.18
CA LEU A 36 20.63 24.38 -2.20
C LEU A 36 20.97 24.94 -0.82
N VAL A 37 21.89 24.28 -0.10
CA VAL A 37 22.45 24.77 1.16
C VAL A 37 23.95 24.93 0.94
N GLY A 38 24.40 26.18 0.85
CA GLY A 38 25.78 26.49 0.46
C GLY A 38 26.06 26.12 -1.00
N GLU A 39 27.15 25.40 -1.25
CA GLU A 39 27.57 24.90 -2.58
C GLU A 39 27.10 23.46 -2.86
N SER A 40 26.32 22.86 -1.96
CA SER A 40 25.89 21.46 -2.05
C SER A 40 24.39 21.34 -2.30
N TRP A 41 24.04 20.44 -3.24
CA TRP A 41 22.66 19.99 -3.42
C TRP A 41 22.32 18.99 -2.33
N VAL A 42 21.48 19.39 -1.37
CA VAL A 42 20.92 18.46 -0.39
C VAL A 42 19.60 17.97 -0.96
N GLU A 43 19.54 16.70 -1.38
CA GLU A 43 18.26 16.04 -1.67
C GLU A 43 17.45 16.02 -0.38
N MET A 44 16.37 16.81 -0.33
CA MET A 44 15.38 16.66 0.73
C MET A 44 14.59 15.40 0.41
N SER A 45 15.07 14.26 0.91
CA SER A 45 14.31 13.02 0.86
C SER A 45 12.98 13.24 1.57
N ASP A 46 11.88 12.94 0.88
CA ASP A 46 10.56 12.92 1.50
C ASP A 46 10.31 11.56 2.15
N ALA A 47 9.36 11.50 3.08
CA ALA A 47 9.04 10.26 3.77
C ALA A 47 8.68 9.12 2.79
N SER A 48 8.03 9.44 1.67
CA SER A 48 7.71 8.47 0.61
C SER A 48 8.97 7.84 0.00
N SER A 49 10.03 8.61 -0.23
CA SER A 49 11.29 8.08 -0.78
C SER A 49 11.99 7.17 0.22
N ALA A 50 12.08 7.59 1.50
CA ALA A 50 12.66 6.75 2.55
C ALA A 50 11.90 5.43 2.78
N ILE A 51 10.57 5.43 2.60
CA ILE A 51 9.77 4.20 2.65
C ILE A 51 10.11 3.30 1.46
N GLU A 52 10.27 3.82 0.26
CA GLU A 52 10.58 2.99 -0.90
C GLU A 52 12.01 2.42 -0.82
N ASP A 53 12.99 3.24 -0.43
CA ASP A 53 14.37 2.80 -0.17
C ASP A 53 14.39 1.67 0.88
N GLY A 54 13.61 1.81 1.95
CA GLY A 54 13.50 0.78 2.97
C GLY A 54 12.91 -0.52 2.44
N ARG A 55 11.94 -0.46 1.51
CA ARG A 55 11.35 -1.66 0.89
C ARG A 55 12.34 -2.38 -0.02
N GLU A 56 13.14 -1.63 -0.78
CA GLU A 56 14.21 -2.21 -1.60
C GLU A 56 15.26 -2.90 -0.74
N LEU A 57 15.69 -2.26 0.35
CA LEU A 57 16.63 -2.85 1.32
C LEU A 57 16.04 -4.09 2.00
N PHE A 58 14.77 -4.05 2.37
CA PHE A 58 14.09 -5.18 3.01
C PHE A 58 14.01 -6.38 2.05
N ALA A 59 13.66 -6.14 0.78
CA ALA A 59 13.63 -7.18 -0.26
C ALA A 59 15.03 -7.75 -0.56
N ALA A 60 16.09 -6.96 -0.37
CA ALA A 60 17.47 -7.42 -0.48
C ALA A 60 17.96 -8.23 0.74
N GLY A 61 17.15 -8.37 1.78
CA GLY A 61 17.52 -9.03 3.04
C GLY A 61 18.35 -8.15 3.99
N GLU A 62 18.53 -6.87 3.68
CA GLU A 62 19.28 -5.92 4.50
C GLU A 62 18.38 -5.32 5.59
N HIS A 63 17.83 -6.17 6.45
CA HIS A 63 16.73 -5.81 7.37
C HIS A 63 17.09 -4.68 8.35
N GLU A 64 18.31 -4.62 8.87
CA GLU A 64 18.74 -3.53 9.77
C GLU A 64 18.80 -2.17 9.05
N ARG A 65 19.28 -2.16 7.80
CA ARG A 65 19.32 -0.94 6.98
C ARG A 65 17.93 -0.52 6.55
N ALA A 66 17.07 -1.48 6.23
CA ALA A 66 15.66 -1.24 5.96
C ALA A 66 14.97 -0.60 7.17
N LEU A 67 15.18 -1.14 8.37
CA LEU A 67 14.65 -0.57 9.61
C LEU A 67 15.07 0.89 9.79
N ALA A 68 16.36 1.19 9.62
CA ALA A 68 16.86 2.56 9.72
C ALA A 68 16.24 3.50 8.67
N ALA A 69 15.97 3.01 7.46
CA ALA A 69 15.29 3.79 6.42
C ALA A 69 13.81 4.08 6.78
N PHE A 70 13.08 3.09 7.30
CA PHE A 70 11.70 3.28 7.73
C PHE A 70 11.58 4.19 8.96
N GLU A 71 12.48 4.07 9.93
CA GLU A 71 12.52 4.98 11.09
C GLU A 71 12.84 6.41 10.67
N ARG A 72 13.72 6.58 9.67
CA ARG A 72 13.98 7.89 9.07
C ARG A 72 12.73 8.47 8.41
N ALA A 73 11.91 7.65 7.73
CA ALA A 73 10.68 8.13 7.13
C ALA A 73 9.71 8.79 8.14
N LEU A 74 9.73 8.37 9.41
CA LEU A 74 8.91 8.97 10.46
C LEU A 74 9.35 10.37 10.89
N THR A 75 10.60 10.76 10.58
CA THR A 75 11.17 12.06 10.94
C THR A 75 11.20 13.05 9.77
N LEU A 76 11.05 12.55 8.55
CA LEU A 76 11.03 13.36 7.33
C LEU A 76 9.66 14.03 7.10
N SER A 77 9.69 15.08 6.29
CA SER A 77 8.47 15.69 5.77
C SER A 77 7.76 14.72 4.83
N GLY A 78 6.45 14.57 5.00
CA GLY A 78 5.62 13.72 4.13
C GLY A 78 4.75 14.52 3.18
N SER A 79 3.75 13.85 2.62
CA SER A 79 2.79 14.42 1.68
C SER A 79 1.50 14.92 2.35
N GLY A 80 1.48 15.06 3.67
CA GLY A 80 0.31 15.46 4.45
C GLY A 80 0.02 16.96 4.41
N THR A 81 -0.92 17.37 5.26
CA THR A 81 -1.37 18.77 5.33
C THR A 81 -0.26 19.67 5.87
N ARG A 82 -0.05 20.82 5.23
CA ARG A 82 0.77 21.90 5.78
C ARG A 82 -0.07 22.72 6.76
N ARG A 83 0.36 22.80 8.02
CA ARG A 83 -0.30 23.65 9.02
C ARG A 83 -0.08 25.15 8.78
N ASP A 84 1.05 25.48 8.18
CA ASP A 84 1.44 26.84 7.85
C ASP A 84 2.24 26.81 6.53
N ARG A 85 2.15 27.89 5.75
CA ARG A 85 2.95 28.12 4.53
C ARG A 85 4.44 27.98 4.78
N SER A 86 4.90 28.35 5.98
CA SER A 86 6.31 28.39 6.35
C SER A 86 6.86 27.03 6.78
N LYS A 87 5.99 26.05 7.11
CA LYS A 87 6.37 24.75 7.68
C LYS A 87 6.39 23.66 6.62
N PRO A 88 7.28 22.66 6.75
CA PRO A 88 7.24 21.48 5.89
C PRO A 88 5.90 20.74 6.08
N ALA A 89 5.50 20.00 5.05
CA ALA A 89 4.30 19.17 5.12
C ALA A 89 4.48 18.06 6.17
N GLU A 90 3.43 17.83 6.96
CA GLU A 90 3.44 16.77 7.96
C GLU A 90 3.37 15.40 7.28
N LEU A 91 3.84 14.37 7.96
CA LEU A 91 3.67 12.99 7.52
C LEU A 91 2.18 12.68 7.38
N SER A 92 1.74 12.22 6.21
CA SER A 92 0.35 11.81 6.04
C SER A 92 0.06 10.56 6.90
N LEU A 93 -1.22 10.35 7.23
CA LEU A 93 -1.63 9.15 7.98
C LEU A 93 -1.25 7.86 7.25
N GLY A 94 -1.41 7.83 5.92
CA GLY A 94 -1.03 6.67 5.10
C GLY A 94 0.47 6.40 5.12
N GLU A 95 1.31 7.42 5.00
CA GLU A 95 2.78 7.27 5.10
C GLU A 95 3.19 6.83 6.50
N ARG A 96 2.55 7.35 7.55
CA ARG A 96 2.81 6.94 8.93
C ARG A 96 2.45 5.47 9.16
N GLN A 97 1.28 5.04 8.68
CA GLN A 97 0.84 3.64 8.77
C GLN A 97 1.80 2.72 8.00
N ALA A 98 2.16 3.09 6.77
CA ALA A 98 3.09 2.32 5.95
C ALA A 98 4.48 2.19 6.59
N ALA A 99 5.04 3.29 7.09
CA ALA A 99 6.32 3.26 7.79
C ALA A 99 6.27 2.36 9.03
N LEU A 100 5.24 2.47 9.87
CA LEU A 100 5.11 1.66 11.09
C LEU A 100 4.89 0.18 10.80
N TYR A 101 4.09 -0.16 9.78
CA TYR A 101 3.90 -1.53 9.33
C TYR A 101 5.23 -2.15 8.85
N ASN A 102 5.99 -1.41 8.05
CA ASN A 102 7.27 -1.88 7.55
C ASN A 102 8.35 -1.96 8.65
N ILE A 103 8.33 -1.06 9.63
CA ILE A 103 9.15 -1.16 10.85
C ILE A 103 8.83 -2.46 11.59
N ALA A 104 7.54 -2.78 11.77
CA ALA A 104 7.15 -4.01 12.45
C ALA A 104 7.67 -5.26 11.69
N SER A 105 7.58 -5.26 10.37
CA SER A 105 8.06 -6.34 9.50
C SER A 105 9.59 -6.49 9.60
N ALA A 106 10.33 -5.37 9.50
CA ALA A 106 11.78 -5.35 9.67
C ALA A 106 12.23 -5.84 11.04
N ARG A 107 11.54 -5.44 12.12
CA ARG A 107 11.84 -5.88 13.49
C ARG A 107 11.57 -7.38 13.68
N CYS A 108 10.49 -7.90 13.11
CA CYS A 108 10.22 -9.34 13.11
C CYS A 108 11.32 -10.12 12.39
N ALA A 109 11.79 -9.63 11.23
CA ALA A 109 12.87 -10.26 10.47
C ALA A 109 14.21 -10.33 11.24
N ILE A 110 14.47 -9.36 12.13
CA ILE A 110 15.68 -9.32 12.99
C ILE A 110 15.47 -10.09 14.32
N GLY A 111 14.25 -10.58 14.58
CA GLY A 111 13.91 -11.35 15.79
C GLY A 111 13.47 -10.49 16.98
N ASP A 112 13.19 -9.20 16.78
CA ASP A 112 12.79 -8.27 17.83
C ASP A 112 11.26 -8.13 17.92
N ALA A 113 10.62 -9.14 18.53
CA ALA A 113 9.17 -9.24 18.64
C ALA A 113 8.52 -8.12 19.47
N GLU A 114 9.17 -7.71 20.56
CA GLU A 114 8.64 -6.69 21.47
C GLU A 114 8.53 -5.33 20.78
N ASN A 115 9.60 -4.92 20.11
CA ASN A 115 9.61 -3.66 19.39
C ASN A 115 8.77 -3.71 18.11
N ALA A 116 8.57 -4.90 17.51
CA ALA A 116 7.60 -5.08 16.43
C ALA A 116 6.16 -4.84 16.92
N LEU A 117 5.78 -5.37 18.08
CA LEU A 117 4.47 -5.12 18.71
C LEU A 117 4.24 -3.64 19.01
N LEU A 118 5.26 -2.92 19.48
CA LEU A 118 5.18 -1.48 19.68
C LEU A 118 4.92 -0.72 18.36
N ALA A 119 5.56 -1.14 17.27
CA ALA A 119 5.34 -0.56 15.95
C ALA A 119 3.91 -0.84 15.43
N ILE A 120 3.41 -2.07 15.62
CA ILE A 120 2.02 -2.46 15.31
C ILE A 120 1.03 -1.62 16.12
N GLU A 121 1.27 -1.44 17.43
CA GLU A 121 0.42 -0.57 18.24
C GLU A 121 0.41 0.87 17.69
N GLY A 122 1.58 1.37 17.29
CA GLY A 122 1.69 2.66 16.60
C GLY A 122 0.84 2.71 15.33
N CYS A 123 0.81 1.63 14.55
CA CYS A 123 0.02 1.52 13.32
C CYS A 123 -1.49 1.62 13.62
N PHE A 124 -1.99 0.91 14.64
CA PHE A 124 -3.37 1.01 15.09
C PHE A 124 -3.71 2.42 15.63
N LYS A 125 -2.81 3.05 16.39
CA LYS A 125 -2.97 4.45 16.84
C LYS A 125 -3.05 5.43 15.66
N ALA A 126 -2.32 5.17 14.58
CA ALA A 126 -2.38 5.94 13.35
C ALA A 126 -3.66 5.68 12.53
N GLY A 127 -4.53 4.78 13.00
CA GLY A 127 -5.82 4.48 12.39
C GLY A 127 -5.82 3.27 11.45
N TYR A 128 -4.73 2.49 11.40
CA TYR A 128 -4.71 1.25 10.63
C TYR A 128 -5.74 0.26 11.17
N ALA A 129 -6.42 -0.41 10.25
CA ALA A 129 -7.52 -1.35 10.52
C ALA A 129 -8.62 -0.75 11.42
N ASN A 130 -8.89 0.56 11.35
CA ASN A 130 -9.93 1.19 12.16
C ASN A 130 -11.29 1.22 11.42
N PRO A 131 -12.30 0.45 11.85
CA PRO A 131 -13.60 0.40 11.19
C PRO A 131 -14.29 1.76 11.11
N ARG A 132 -14.04 2.64 12.09
CA ARG A 132 -14.65 3.98 12.15
C ARG A 132 -14.02 4.97 11.18
N ALA A 133 -12.77 4.74 10.78
CA ALA A 133 -12.05 5.66 9.91
C ALA A 133 -12.44 5.48 8.43
N TYR A 134 -12.63 4.23 7.98
CA TYR A 134 -12.85 3.96 6.55
C TYR A 134 -13.71 2.72 6.25
N GLY A 135 -14.51 2.24 7.21
CA GLY A 135 -15.51 1.18 7.03
C GLY A 135 -15.06 -0.18 7.59
N ALA A 136 -16.02 -0.99 8.05
CA ALA A 136 -15.74 -2.26 8.71
C ALA A 136 -15.07 -3.26 7.77
N SER A 137 -15.57 -3.40 6.54
CA SER A 137 -15.04 -4.37 5.58
C SER A 137 -13.55 -4.14 5.27
N ARG A 138 -13.14 -2.88 5.06
CA ARG A 138 -11.74 -2.55 4.78
C ARG A 138 -10.85 -2.77 6.00
N ALA A 139 -11.31 -2.34 7.18
CA ALA A 139 -10.57 -2.56 8.43
C ALA A 139 -10.31 -4.05 8.71
N ILE A 140 -11.30 -4.91 8.43
CA ILE A 140 -11.14 -6.37 8.55
C ILE A 140 -10.14 -6.91 7.53
N ASN A 141 -10.19 -6.45 6.28
CA ASN A 141 -9.23 -6.88 5.26
C ASN A 141 -7.80 -6.50 5.66
N ASP A 142 -7.59 -5.30 6.19
CA ASP A 142 -6.28 -4.83 6.64
C ASP A 142 -5.76 -5.63 7.85
N LEU A 143 -6.65 -6.00 8.78
CA LEU A 143 -6.31 -6.89 9.89
C LEU A 143 -5.99 -8.31 9.38
N ASN A 144 -6.80 -8.85 8.46
CA ASN A 144 -6.58 -10.19 7.89
C ASN A 144 -5.27 -10.26 7.10
N ALA A 145 -4.91 -9.18 6.39
CA ALA A 145 -3.62 -9.05 5.74
C ALA A 145 -2.49 -9.19 6.77
N MET A 146 -2.59 -8.49 7.89
CA MET A 146 -1.59 -8.56 8.98
C MET A 146 -1.47 -9.97 9.60
N TRP A 147 -2.58 -10.70 9.77
CA TRP A 147 -2.55 -12.09 10.25
C TRP A 147 -1.95 -13.09 9.25
N SER A 148 -2.06 -12.78 7.95
CA SER A 148 -1.60 -13.65 6.87
C SER A 148 -0.20 -13.29 6.39
N ASP A 149 0.38 -12.20 6.90
CA ASP A 149 1.71 -11.74 6.54
C ASP A 149 2.76 -12.54 7.29
N ASP A 150 3.56 -13.29 6.53
CA ASP A 150 4.63 -14.14 7.05
C ASP A 150 5.71 -13.30 7.77
N ASP A 151 5.96 -12.08 7.28
CA ASP A 151 6.97 -11.16 7.82
C ASP A 151 6.58 -10.62 9.21
N LEU A 152 5.31 -10.76 9.61
CA LEU A 152 4.81 -10.30 10.90
C LEU A 152 4.47 -11.42 11.88
N THR A 153 4.64 -12.69 11.48
CA THR A 153 4.24 -13.85 12.28
C THR A 153 4.82 -13.85 13.69
N LEU A 154 6.07 -13.39 13.86
CA LEU A 154 6.74 -13.32 15.15
C LEU A 154 5.96 -12.45 16.16
N ALA A 155 5.36 -11.35 15.71
CA ALA A 155 4.59 -10.44 16.56
C ALA A 155 3.08 -10.78 16.58
N THR A 156 2.51 -11.24 15.46
CA THR A 156 1.05 -11.40 15.34
C THR A 156 0.52 -12.69 15.95
N ARG A 157 1.37 -13.69 16.20
CA ARG A 157 0.98 -14.98 16.78
C ARG A 157 1.00 -15.00 18.31
N THR A 158 1.18 -13.85 18.95
CA THR A 158 1.24 -13.75 20.41
C THR A 158 -0.09 -13.34 21.04
N GLU A 159 -0.23 -13.50 22.36
CA GLU A 159 -1.43 -13.06 23.08
C GLU A 159 -1.49 -11.53 23.20
N GLU A 160 -0.34 -10.86 23.31
CA GLU A 160 -0.24 -9.41 23.37
C GLU A 160 -0.82 -8.75 22.11
N PHE A 161 -0.59 -9.33 20.93
CA PHE A 161 -1.22 -8.86 19.70
C PHE A 161 -2.75 -8.96 19.74
N LYS A 162 -3.29 -10.07 20.25
CA LYS A 162 -4.75 -10.23 20.41
C LYS A 162 -5.33 -9.20 21.37
N GLU A 163 -4.61 -8.88 22.44
CA GLU A 163 -4.99 -7.81 23.37
C GLU A 163 -4.97 -6.44 22.69
N LEU A 164 -3.98 -6.15 21.84
CA LEU A 164 -3.95 -4.93 21.03
C LEU A 164 -5.16 -4.84 20.10
N VAL A 165 -5.48 -5.92 19.36
CA VAL A 165 -6.65 -5.96 18.46
C VAL A 165 -7.95 -5.65 19.21
N LYS A 166 -8.11 -6.19 20.43
CA LYS A 166 -9.27 -5.90 21.31
C LYS A 166 -9.26 -4.45 21.78
N LYS A 167 -8.11 -3.96 22.27
CA LYS A 167 -7.93 -2.59 22.80
C LYS A 167 -8.33 -1.52 21.78
N TYR A 168 -7.91 -1.68 20.52
CA TYR A 168 -8.19 -0.72 19.45
C TYR A 168 -9.51 -0.98 18.72
N LYS A 169 -10.29 -2.00 19.12
CA LYS A 169 -11.59 -2.35 18.53
C LYS A 169 -11.50 -2.51 17.01
N VAL A 170 -10.41 -3.10 16.55
CA VAL A 170 -10.11 -3.34 15.14
C VAL A 170 -11.16 -4.29 14.52
N GLN A 171 -11.65 -5.24 15.32
CA GLN A 171 -12.79 -6.06 14.95
C GLN A 171 -14.11 -5.37 15.36
N PRO A 172 -14.99 -5.05 14.40
CA PRO A 172 -16.34 -4.62 14.72
C PRO A 172 -17.10 -5.78 15.36
N SER A 173 -17.93 -5.48 16.36
CA SER A 173 -18.85 -6.48 16.92
C SER A 173 -19.78 -7.03 15.84
N GLY A 174 -20.23 -8.28 15.98
CA GLY A 174 -21.12 -8.91 14.98
C GLY A 174 -22.39 -8.10 14.68
N LEU A 175 -22.85 -7.28 15.63
CA LEU A 175 -23.95 -6.33 15.43
C LEU A 175 -23.56 -5.16 14.49
N ALA A 176 -22.33 -4.66 14.58
CA ALA A 176 -21.84 -3.57 13.73
C ALA A 176 -21.63 -4.01 12.27
N MET A 177 -21.37 -5.30 12.03
CA MET A 177 -21.34 -5.86 10.67
C MET A 177 -22.72 -5.90 10.00
N GLN A 178 -23.81 -6.07 10.77
CA GLN A 178 -25.17 -6.08 10.21
C GLN A 178 -25.64 -4.69 9.75
N PHE A 179 -25.12 -3.61 10.35
CA PHE A 179 -25.48 -2.23 10.01
C PHE A 179 -24.50 -1.55 9.05
N ASP A 180 -23.40 -2.20 8.63
CA ASP A 180 -22.54 -1.69 7.56
C ASP A 180 -23.21 -1.92 6.20
N TRP A 181 -24.03 -0.94 5.81
CA TRP A 181 -24.74 -0.88 4.52
C TRP A 181 -23.79 -0.98 3.31
N SER A 182 -22.50 -0.65 3.48
CA SER A 182 -21.52 -0.64 2.38
C SER A 182 -21.05 -2.04 1.97
N GLY A 183 -21.21 -3.04 2.83
CA GLY A 183 -20.82 -4.44 2.58
C GLY A 183 -21.95 -5.47 2.67
N SER A 184 -23.17 -5.05 3.04
CA SER A 184 -24.32 -5.95 3.13
C SER A 184 -24.91 -6.27 1.75
N VAL A 185 -25.32 -7.53 1.56
CA VAL A 185 -26.10 -8.00 0.38
C VAL A 185 -27.33 -7.12 0.15
N VAL A 186 -27.90 -6.53 1.22
CA VAL A 186 -29.03 -5.60 1.15
C VAL A 186 -28.65 -4.26 0.51
N GLY A 187 -27.43 -3.76 0.73
CA GLY A 187 -26.94 -2.53 0.09
C GLY A 187 -26.74 -2.69 -1.42
N SER A 188 -26.36 -3.88 -1.87
CA SER A 188 -26.30 -4.22 -3.30
C SER A 188 -27.68 -4.21 -3.96
N VAL A 189 -28.72 -4.69 -3.25
CA VAL A 189 -30.11 -4.67 -3.76
C VAL A 189 -30.66 -3.25 -3.80
N VAL A 190 -30.40 -2.40 -2.80
CA VAL A 190 -30.91 -1.02 -2.82
C VAL A 190 -30.20 -0.16 -3.88
N ASN A 191 -28.89 -0.33 -4.12
CA ASN A 191 -28.22 0.33 -5.25
C ASN A 191 -28.75 -0.16 -6.60
N ALA A 192 -28.99 -1.47 -6.75
CA ALA A 192 -29.58 -2.02 -7.97
C ALA A 192 -31.03 -1.57 -8.22
N VAL A 193 -31.78 -1.22 -7.17
CA VAL A 193 -33.12 -0.64 -7.27
C VAL A 193 -33.05 0.86 -7.53
N ASN A 194 -32.11 1.59 -6.94
CA ASN A 194 -31.95 3.04 -7.16
C ASN A 194 -31.50 3.37 -8.59
N ASP A 195 -30.62 2.54 -9.18
CA ASP A 195 -30.20 2.62 -10.58
C ASP A 195 -31.34 2.30 -11.58
N LYS A 196 -32.36 1.55 -11.13
CA LYS A 196 -33.56 1.24 -11.95
C LYS A 196 -34.66 2.30 -11.82
N VAL A 197 -34.67 3.09 -10.75
CA VAL A 197 -35.72 4.10 -10.48
C VAL A 197 -35.35 5.49 -11.01
N SER A 198 -34.07 5.73 -11.36
CA SER A 198 -33.63 6.99 -11.96
C SER A 198 -33.05 6.78 -13.37
N PRO A 199 -33.89 6.66 -14.42
CA PRO A 199 -33.40 6.76 -15.79
C PRO A 199 -32.79 8.16 -15.96
N LYS A 200 -31.47 8.19 -16.22
CA LYS A 200 -30.75 9.40 -16.63
C LYS A 200 -31.52 10.05 -17.78
N ARG A 201 -32.03 11.27 -17.55
CA ARG A 201 -32.41 12.19 -18.62
C ARG A 201 -31.16 12.83 -19.22
#